data_AF-X0YKA7-F1
#
_entry.id   AF-X0YKA7-F1
#
_cell.length_a   1.000
_cell.length_b   1.000
_cell.length_c   1.000
_cell.angle_alpha   90.00
_cell.angle_beta   90.00
_cell.angle_gamma   90.00
#
_symmetry.space_group_name_H-M   'P 1'
#
loop_
_entity.id
_entity.type
_entity.pdbx_description
1 polymer ?
#
loop_
_entity_poly.entity_id
_entity_poly.type
_entity_poly.pdbx_seq_one_letter_code
_entity_poly.pdbx_strand_id
1 'polypeptide(L)'
;HLLITTGDIDNNVHPGNTIHLANALIRANKRFDFFLFPGQRHGYGDMNKYFFWLRADYFCKHLIGDYSQDIDMIELNREIEMSGDKKK
;
A
#
# COMPACT_ATOMS: atom_id res chain seq x y z
N HIS A 1 -9.62 6.57 10.93
CA HIS A 1 -9.17 6.09 9.61
C HIS A 1 -8.41 4.78 9.79
N LEU A 2 -8.53 3.84 8.86
CA LEU A 2 -7.89 2.53 8.93
C LEU A 2 -7.51 2.08 7.52
N LEU A 3 -6.21 1.94 7.28
CA LEU A 3 -5.64 1.31 6.09
C LEU A 3 -5.11 -0.07 6.48
N ILE A 4 -5.52 -1.09 5.73
CA ILE A 4 -5.03 -2.46 5.86
C ILE A 4 -4.33 -2.84 4.55
N THR A 5 -3.14 -3.43 4.65
CA THR A 5 -2.39 -3.90 3.48
C THR A 5 -1.88 -5.32 3.66
N THR A 6 -1.75 -6.08 2.57
CA THR A 6 -1.17 -7.43 2.60
C THR A 6 -0.66 -7.84 1.22
N GLY A 7 0.28 -8.79 1.17
CA GLY A 7 0.75 -9.41 -0.08
C GLY A 7 -0.04 -10.70 -0.35
N ASP A 8 -0.46 -10.92 -1.59
CA ASP A 8 -1.33 -12.05 -1.96
C ASP A 8 -0.65 -13.43 -1.88
N ILE A 9 0.68 -13.49 -1.90
CA ILE A 9 1.47 -14.72 -1.79
C ILE A 9 2.35 -14.76 -0.53
N ASP A 10 2.03 -13.97 0.51
CA ASP A 10 2.76 -14.00 1.78
C ASP A 10 2.64 -15.39 2.44
N ASN A 11 3.78 -16.06 2.56
CA ASN A 11 3.92 -17.39 3.15
C ASN A 11 4.39 -17.36 4.61
N ASN A 12 4.65 -16.18 5.19
CA ASN A 12 4.95 -15.97 6.61
C ASN A 12 3.69 -15.56 7.37
N VAL A 13 3.02 -14.50 6.90
CA VAL A 13 1.74 -14.04 7.46
C VAL A 13 0.67 -14.17 6.38
N HIS A 14 0.00 -15.32 6.37
CA HIS A 14 -0.93 -15.68 5.30
C HIS A 14 -2.03 -14.61 5.10
N PRO A 15 -2.27 -14.13 3.86
CA PRO A 15 -3.22 -13.04 3.58
C PRO A 15 -4.67 -13.35 3.99
N GLY A 16 -5.00 -14.63 4.13
CA GLY A 16 -6.27 -15.08 4.69
C GLY A 16 -6.61 -14.45 6.05
N ASN A 17 -5.60 -14.18 6.90
CA ASN A 17 -5.82 -13.49 8.18
C ASN A 17 -6.37 -12.08 7.97
N THR A 18 -5.78 -11.36 7.02
CA THR A 18 -6.18 -10.00 6.64
C THR A 18 -7.58 -9.99 6.02
N ILE A 19 -7.88 -10.97 5.15
CA ILE A 19 -9.20 -11.12 4.52
C ILE A 19 -10.28 -11.43 5.57
N HIS A 20 -9.97 -12.23 6.59
CA HIS A 20 -10.89 -12.48 7.71
C HIS A 20 -11.20 -11.21 8.50
N LEU A 21 -10.19 -10.38 8.79
CA LEU A 21 -10.39 -9.07 9.42
C LEU A 21 -11.28 -8.17 8.55
N ALA A 22 -11.00 -8.09 7.24
CA ALA A 22 -11.80 -7.31 6.30
C ALA A 22 -13.28 -7.76 6.29
N ASN A 23 -13.54 -9.07 6.21
CA ASN A 23 -14.89 -9.63 6.29
C ASN A 23 -15.58 -9.28 7.63
N ALA A 24 -14.87 -9.34 8.76
CA ALA A 24 -15.41 -8.96 10.06
C ALA A 24 -15.77 -7.46 10.12
N LEU A 25 -14.93 -6.58 9.59
CA LEU A 25 -15.19 -5.14 9.51
C LEU A 25 -16.42 -4.83 8.64
N ILE A 26 -16.54 -5.49 7.48
CA ILE A 26 -17.71 -5.37 6.59
C ILE A 26 -18.99 -5.77 7.33
N ARG A 27 -19.01 -6.93 7.98
CA ARG A 27 -20.17 -7.42 8.74
C ARG A 27 -20.54 -6.53 9.92
N ALA A 28 -19.56 -5.81 10.47
CA ALA A 28 -19.76 -4.83 11.53
C ALA A 28 -20.10 -3.42 11.01
N ASN A 29 -20.33 -3.25 9.71
CA ASN A 29 -20.59 -1.95 9.05
C ASN A 29 -19.50 -0.90 9.32
N LYS A 30 -18.23 -1.31 9.36
CA LYS A 30 -17.07 -0.43 9.58
C LYS A 30 -16.39 -0.14 8.25
N ARG A 31 -16.18 1.14 7.94
CA ARG A 31 -15.43 1.59 6.77
C ARG A 31 -13.93 1.46 7.02
N PHE A 32 -13.20 1.01 6.01
CA PHE A 32 -11.74 0.90 6.00
C PHE A 32 -11.25 0.95 4.56
N ASP A 33 -9.97 1.22 4.40
CA ASP A 33 -9.27 1.19 3.13
C ASP A 33 -8.40 -0.08 3.07
N PHE A 34 -8.35 -0.73 1.92
CA PHE A 34 -7.66 -2.00 1.74
C PHE A 34 -6.82 -1.99 0.48
N PHE A 35 -5.54 -2.35 0.61
CA PHE A 35 -4.63 -2.46 -0.53
C PHE A 35 -3.93 -3.83 -0.54
N LEU A 36 -4.11 -4.57 -1.63
CA LEU A 36 -3.45 -5.85 -1.87
C LEU A 36 -2.23 -5.62 -2.78
N PHE A 37 -1.07 -6.10 -2.39
CA PHE A 37 0.15 -6.08 -3.21
C PHE A 37 0.29 -7.40 -4.00
N PRO A 38 0.03 -7.41 -5.31
CA PRO A 38 0.02 -8.64 -6.11
C PRO A 38 1.44 -9.20 -6.33
N GLY A 39 1.59 -10.51 -6.26
CA GLY A 39 2.87 -11.21 -6.38
C GLY A 39 3.83 -10.96 -5.22
N GLN A 40 3.38 -10.33 -4.13
CA GLN A 40 4.26 -9.94 -3.03
C GLN A 40 4.13 -10.83 -1.80
N ARG A 41 5.27 -11.07 -1.16
CA ARG A 41 5.38 -11.70 0.17
C ARG A 41 5.44 -10.63 1.28
N HIS A 42 5.80 -11.04 2.49
CA HIS A 42 5.83 -10.22 3.71
C HIS A 42 6.44 -8.81 3.59
N GLY A 43 7.51 -8.65 2.80
CA GLY A 43 8.25 -7.38 2.68
C GLY A 43 7.82 -6.45 1.54
N TYR A 44 6.82 -6.86 0.72
CA TYR A 44 6.41 -6.17 -0.51
C TYR A 44 7.49 -6.02 -1.60
N GLY A 45 8.64 -6.69 -1.46
CA GLY A 45 9.63 -6.84 -2.53
C GLY A 45 10.00 -5.53 -3.23
N ASP A 46 9.90 -5.55 -4.56
CA ASP A 46 10.13 -4.41 -5.45
C ASP A 46 9.05 -3.32 -5.33
N MET A 47 7.90 -3.61 -4.74
CA MET A 47 6.81 -2.66 -4.48
C MET A 47 6.95 -1.92 -3.13
N ASN A 48 8.04 -2.15 -2.38
CA ASN A 48 8.23 -1.50 -1.06
C ASN A 48 8.22 0.04 -1.14
N LYS A 49 8.81 0.62 -2.19
CA LYS A 49 8.78 2.07 -2.41
C LYS A 49 7.36 2.60 -2.68
N TYR A 50 6.58 1.87 -3.47
CA TYR A 50 5.17 2.20 -3.70
C TYR A 50 4.39 2.18 -2.38
N PHE A 51 4.61 1.14 -1.55
CA PHE A 51 3.98 1.06 -0.23
C PHE A 51 4.36 2.23 0.69
N PHE A 52 5.62 2.68 0.65
CA PHE A 52 6.05 3.84 1.42
C PHE A 52 5.24 5.09 1.06
N TRP A 53 5.12 5.41 -0.23
CA TRP A 53 4.38 6.57 -0.71
C TRP A 53 2.87 6.44 -0.46
N LEU A 54 2.27 5.27 -0.76
CA LEU A 54 0.87 4.98 -0.43
C LEU A 54 0.55 5.25 1.04
N ARG A 55 1.45 4.84 1.95
CA ARG A 55 1.29 5.08 3.39
C ARG A 55 1.45 6.54 3.75
N ALA A 56 2.46 7.23 3.18
CA ALA A 56 2.69 8.65 3.42
C ALA A 56 1.46 9.48 3.00
N ASP A 57 0.92 9.22 1.81
CA ASP A 57 -0.28 9.85 1.28
C ASP A 57 -1.50 9.60 2.17
N TYR A 58 -1.65 8.38 2.69
CA TYR A 58 -2.71 8.06 3.64
C TYR A 58 -2.64 8.92 4.92
N PHE A 59 -1.42 9.15 5.43
CA PHE A 59 -1.22 10.06 6.56
C PHE A 59 -1.45 11.52 6.18
N CYS A 60 -0.97 11.99 5.04
CA CYS A 60 -1.24 13.36 4.57
C CYS A 60 -2.76 13.62 4.52
N LYS A 61 -3.51 12.69 3.93
CA LYS A 61 -4.98 12.76 3.84
C LYS A 61 -5.68 12.78 5.20
N HIS A 62 -5.28 11.90 6.11
CA HIS A 62 -6.06 11.63 7.32
C HIS A 62 -5.51 12.24 8.61
N LEU A 63 -4.28 12.70 8.61
CA LEU A 63 -3.64 13.37 9.75
C LEU A 63 -3.43 14.86 9.49
N ILE A 64 -3.01 15.24 8.28
CA ILE A 64 -2.75 16.64 7.91
C ILE A 64 -3.98 17.27 7.24
N GLY A 65 -4.85 16.47 6.62
CA GLY A 65 -6.01 16.96 5.88
C GLY A 65 -5.67 17.47 4.48
N ASP A 66 -4.54 17.03 3.92
CA ASP A 66 -4.13 17.33 2.56
C ASP A 66 -4.68 16.25 1.61
N TYR A 67 -5.51 16.65 0.65
CA TYR A 67 -6.16 15.77 -0.33
C TYR A 67 -5.61 15.98 -1.75
N SER A 68 -4.45 16.64 -1.88
CA SER A 68 -3.85 17.00 -3.17
C SER A 68 -3.15 15.85 -3.91
N GLN A 69 -3.35 14.60 -3.46
CA GLN A 69 -2.75 13.43 -4.10
C GLN A 69 -3.31 13.22 -5.52
N ASP A 70 -2.42 13.06 -6.49
CA ASP A 70 -2.77 12.73 -7.89
C ASP A 70 -2.75 11.20 -8.11
N ILE A 71 -3.22 10.76 -9.28
CA ILE A 71 -3.12 9.37 -9.74
C ILE A 71 -1.64 8.97 -9.88
N ASP A 72 -0.81 9.91 -10.33
CA ASP A 72 0.62 9.69 -10.52
C ASP A 72 1.39 9.91 -9.20
N MET A 73 2.16 8.90 -8.78
CA MET A 73 3.16 9.05 -7.72
C MET A 73 4.40 9.75 -8.26
N ILE A 74 4.33 11.08 -8.36
CA ILE A 74 5.35 11.94 -8.98
C ILE A 74 6.74 11.71 -8.35
N GLU A 75 6.81 11.54 -7.04
CA GLU A 75 8.07 11.31 -6.31
C GLU A 75 8.73 9.99 -6.72
N LEU A 76 7.93 8.93 -6.89
CA LEU A 76 8.44 7.64 -7.34
C LEU A 76 8.91 7.71 -8.79
N ASN A 77 8.17 8.41 -9.66
CA ASN A 77 8.54 8.59 -11.07
C ASN A 77 9.84 9.39 -11.21
N ARG A 78 10.02 10.46 -10.43
CA ARG A 78 11.27 11.24 -10.38
C ARG A 78 12.45 10.40 -9.93
N GLU A 79 12.27 9.55 -8.92
CA GLU A 79 13.33 8.63 -8.47
C GLU A 79 13.75 7.65 -9.57
N ILE A 80 12.80 7.13 -10.36
CA ILE A 80 13.06 6.22 -11.48
C ILE A 80 13.86 6.94 -12.57
N GLU A 81 13.45 8.15 -12.95
CA GLU A 81 14.14 8.98 -13.94
C GLU A 81 15.58 9.30 -13.50
N MET A 82 15.79 9.68 -12.23
CA MET A 82 17.11 9.94 -11.67
C MET A 82 18.00 8.68 -11.57
N SER A 83 17.38 7.52 -11.40
CA SER A 83 18.08 6.22 -11.34
C SER A 83 18.39 5.64 -12.72
N GLY A 84 17.99 6.35 -13.80
CA GLY A 84 18.05 5.98 -15.20
C GLY A 84 18.95 4.80 -15.53
N ASP A 85 18.32 3.68 -15.88
CA ASP A 85 18.88 2.57 -16.65
C ASP A 85 20.32 2.15 -16.28
N LYS A 86 20.62 2.04 -14.98
CA LYS A 86 21.76 1.23 -14.53
C LYS A 86 21.42 -0.26 -14.68
N LYS A 87 21.04 -0.69 -15.89
CA LYS A 87 21.15 -2.09 -16.29
C LYS A 87 22.64 -2.43 -16.29
N LYS A 88 23.08 -3.14 -15.27
CA LYS A 88 24.22 -4.04 -15.41
C LYS A 88 23.76 -5.32 -16.08
#